data_AF-A0A973BSE8-F1
#
_entry.id   AF-A0A973BSE8-F1
#
_cell.length_a   1.000
_cell.length_b   1.000
_cell.length_c   1.000
_cell.angle_alpha   90.00
_cell.angle_beta   90.00
_cell.angle_gamma   90.00
#
_symmetry.space_group_name_H-M   'P 1'
#
loop_
_entity.id
_entity.type
_entity.pdbx_description
1 polymer ?
#
loop_
_entity_poly.entity_id
_entity_poly.type
_entity_poly.pdbx_seq_one_letter_code
_entity_poly.pdbx_strand_id
1 'polypeptide(L)' 'YQLLTTSRLGFIGCWLIMVPSELTLNQCGNTNNTSPKQLFIFRDSISGQDFSRLTRVIKQLGEVT' A
#
# COMPACT_ATOMS: atom_id res chain seq x y z
N TYR A 1 -6.20 -0.41 -7.15
CA TYR A 1 -5.77 0.32 -5.94
C TYR A 1 -4.33 0.78 -6.11
N GLN A 2 -4.04 2.04 -5.80
CA GLN A 2 -2.73 2.67 -5.88
C GLN A 2 -2.20 2.94 -4.46
N LEU A 3 -0.93 2.64 -4.24
CA LEU A 3 -0.27 2.80 -2.94
C LEU A 3 0.16 4.27 -2.75
N LEU A 4 -0.09 4.82 -1.57
CA LEU A 4 0.26 6.19 -1.19
C LEU A 4 1.63 6.27 -0.51
N THR A 5 2.28 7.43 -0.66
CA THR A 5 3.55 7.81 -0.03
C THR A 5 3.47 7.91 1.49
N THR A 6 2.26 7.95 2.05
CA THR A 6 1.98 7.90 3.49
C THR A 6 2.14 6.51 4.08
N SER A 7 2.32 5.47 3.26
CA SER A 7 2.68 4.13 3.71
C SER A 7 3.99 4.15 4.51
N ARG A 8 4.12 3.27 5.50
CA ARG A 8 5.25 3.24 6.43
C ARG A 8 5.80 1.83 6.59
N LEU A 9 7.13 1.77 6.63
CA LEU A 9 7.83 0.57 7.04
C LEU A 9 8.07 0.63 8.55
N GLY A 10 7.77 -0.45 9.25
CA GLY A 10 8.09 -0.65 10.66
C GLY A 10 8.98 -1.87 10.85
N PHE A 11 9.47 -2.03 12.08
CA PHE A 11 10.27 -3.20 12.47
C PHE A 11 9.47 -4.52 12.39
N ILE A 12 8.21 -4.47 12.83
CA ILE A 12 7.31 -5.63 12.95
C ILE A 12 6.58 -5.92 11.63
N GLY A 13 6.54 -4.97 10.70
CA GLY A 13 5.72 -5.08 9.50
C GLY A 13 5.62 -3.78 8.73
N CYS A 14 4.61 -3.68 7.89
CA CYS A 14 4.43 -2.61 6.93
C CYS A 14 3.00 -2.10 6.95
N TRP A 15 2.84 -0.78 7.09
CA TRP A 15 1.57 -0.07 7.03
C TRP A 15 1.37 0.45 5.61
N LEU A 16 0.40 -0.12 4.91
CA LEU A 16 0.08 0.21 3.52
C LEU A 16 -1.19 1.05 3.47
N ILE A 17 -1.09 2.23 2.87
CA ILE A 17 -2.23 3.12 2.68
C ILE A 17 -2.49 3.18 1.18
N MET A 18 -3.68 2.75 0.75
CA MET A 18 -4.04 2.62 -0.65
C MET A 18 -5.29 3.42 -0.98
N VAL A 19 -5.33 4.02 -2.15
CA VAL A 19 -6.53 4.65 -2.70
C VAL A 19 -7.01 3.88 -3.92
N PRO A 20 -8.32 3.84 -4.21
CA PRO A 20 -8.78 3.33 -5.49
C PRO A 20 -8.15 4.18 -6.61
N SER A 21 -7.52 3.53 -7.60
CA SER A 21 -7.07 4.24 -8.80
C SER A 21 -8.29 4.46 -9.68
N GLU A 22 -8.36 5.57 -10.42
CA GLU A 22 -9.52 5.89 -11.27
C GLU A 22 -9.85 4.76 -12.27
N LEU A 23 -8.84 3.98 -12.69
CA LEU A 23 -9.02 2.79 -13.53
C LEU A 23 -9.82 1.67 -12.84
N THR A 24 -9.79 1.60 -11.50
CA THR A 24 -10.51 0.57 -10.72
C THR A 24 -11.95 0.97 -10.42
N LEU A 25 -12.28 2.27 -10.53
CA LEU A 25 -13.62 2.82 -10.28
C LEU A 25 -14.62 2.39 -11.36
N ASN A 26 -14.14 2.11 -12.57
CA ASN A 26 -14.96 1.69 -13.71
C ASN A 26 -15.38 0.21 -13.67
N GLN A 27 -14.81 -0.62 -12.79
CA GLN A 27 -15.04 -2.08 -12.78
C GLN A 27 -15.88 -2.58 -11.59
N CYS A 28 -16.09 -1.76 -10.56
CA CYS A 28 -16.91 -2.14 -9.42
C CYS A 28 -17.91 -1.01 -9.18
N GLY A 29 -19.15 -1.20 -9.63
CA GLY A 29 -20.27 -0.27 -9.48
C GLY A 29 -20.71 -0.12 -8.03
N ASN A 30 -19.81 0.31 -7.15
CA ASN A 30 -20.13 0.71 -5.80
C ASN A 30 -19.59 2.11 -5.54
N THR A 31 -20.55 3.02 -5.43
CA THR A 31 -20.38 4.45 -5.27
C THR A 31 -19.78 4.79 -3.89
N ASN A 32 -18.98 5.86 -3.84
CA ASN A 32 -18.82 6.73 -2.67
C ASN A 32 -17.87 6.35 -1.51
N ASN A 33 -16.78 5.61 -1.74
CA ASN A 33 -15.72 5.52 -0.72
C ASN A 33 -14.37 5.98 -1.28
N THR A 34 -14.18 7.30 -1.30
CA THR A 34 -12.90 7.99 -1.52
C THR A 34 -11.95 7.84 -0.32
N SER A 35 -12.32 7.04 0.68
CA SER A 35 -11.52 6.85 1.87
C SER A 35 -10.30 5.97 1.58
N PRO A 36 -9.11 6.38 2.06
CA PRO A 36 -7.91 5.57 1.91
C PRO A 36 -8.07 4.26 2.68
N LYS A 37 -7.88 3.15 1.99
CA LYS A 37 -7.84 1.82 2.59
C LYS A 37 -6.51 1.64 3.30
N GLN A 38 -6.55 1.37 4.60
CA GLN A 38 -5.37 1.08 5.41
C GLN A 38 -5.27 -0.43 5.61
N LEU A 39 -4.08 -0.99 5.36
CA LEU A 39 -3.77 -2.39 5.54
C LEU A 39 -2.45 -2.52 6.29
N PHE A 40 -2.42 -3.37 7.30
CA PHE A 40 -1.19 -3.75 7.97
C PHE A 40 -0.79 -5.17 7.59
N ILE A 41 0.48 -5.35 7.24
CA ILE A 41 1.06 -6.67 6.96
C ILE A 41 2.20 -6.90 7.95
N PHE A 42 2.08 -7.98 8.72
CA PHE A 42 3.15 -8.45 9.60
C PHE A 42 4.30 -9.02 8.77
N ARG A 43 5.52 -8.73 9.19
CA ARG A 43 6.74 -9.21 8.52
C ARG A 43 6.78 -10.74 8.47
N ASP A 44 6.38 -11.41 9.55
CA ASP A 44 6.38 -12.88 9.64
C ASP A 44 5.28 -13.54 8.81
N SER A 45 4.29 -12.78 8.33
CA SER A 45 3.21 -13.29 7.48
C SER A 45 3.57 -13.38 6.00
N ILE A 46 4.70 -12.81 5.58
CA ILE A 46 5.15 -12.83 4.19
C ILE A 46 6.60 -13.29 4.08
N SER A 47 6.99 -13.78 2.91
CA SER A 47 8.37 -14.21 2.69
C SER A 47 9.34 -13.02 2.83
N GLY A 48 10.57 -13.28 3.27
CA GLY A 48 11.59 -12.23 3.38
C GLY A 48 11.89 -11.53 2.04
N GLN A 49 11.73 -12.25 0.93
CA GLN A 49 11.89 -11.70 -0.42
C GLN A 49 10.75 -10.74 -0.76
N ASP A 50 9.51 -11.09 -0.45
CA ASP A 50 8.35 -10.23 -0.66
C ASP A 50 8.39 -9.02 0.26
N PHE A 51 8.81 -9.18 1.52
CA PHE A 51 9.03 -8.06 2.42
C PHE A 51 10.09 -7.09 1.86
N SER A 52 11.17 -7.62 1.29
CA SER A 52 12.23 -6.80 0.66
C SER A 52 11.71 -6.03 -0.56
N ARG A 53 10.90 -6.68 -1.40
CA ARG A 53 10.23 -6.05 -2.55
C ARG A 53 9.29 -4.94 -2.11
N LEU A 54 8.44 -5.22 -1.13
CA LEU A 54 7.48 -4.26 -0.58
C LEU A 54 8.20 -3.07 0.04
N THR A 55 9.27 -3.32 0.81
CA THR A 55 10.11 -2.28 1.39
C THR A 55 10.71 -1.38 0.32
N ARG A 56 11.20 -1.96 -0.78
CA ARG A 56 11.74 -1.20 -1.91
C ARG A 56 10.69 -0.28 -2.53
N VAL A 57 9.48 -0.79 -2.78
CA VAL A 57 8.38 0.03 -3.34
C VAL A 57 7.98 1.15 -2.39
N ILE A 58 7.84 0.87 -1.09
CA ILE A 58 7.50 1.89 -0.09
C ILE A 58 8.58 2.97 -0.03
N LYS A 59 9.87 2.59 -0.07
CA LYS A 59 10.98 3.55 -0.11
C LYS A 59 10.95 4.41 -1.37
N GLN A 60 10.79 3.79 -2.55
CA GLN A 60 10.71 4.51 -3.82
C GLN A 60 9.54 5.51 -3.87
N LEU A 61 8.42 5.20 -3.22
CA LEU A 61 7.29 6.13 -3.10
C LEU A 61 7.58 7.30 -2.16
N GLY A 62 8.45 7.12 -1.16
CA GLY A 62 8.85 8.18 -0.24
C GLY A 62 9.99 9.07 -0.74
N GLU A 63 10.79 8.58 -1.71
CA GLU A 63 11.99 9.27 -2.23
C GLU A 63 11.73 10.19 -3.44
N VAL A 64 10.47 10.40 -3.86
CA VAL A 64 10.13 11.41 -4.87
C VAL A 64 10.01 12.78 -4.20
N THR A 65 11.14 13.49 -4.12
CA THR A 65 11.25 14.94 -3.90
C THR A 65 12.28 15.50 -4.86
#